data_AF-A0A7R9VIT5-F1
#
_entry.id   AF-A0A7R9VIT5-F1
#
_cell.length_a   1.000
_cell.length_b   1.000
_cell.length_c   1.000
_cell.angle_alpha   90.00
_cell.angle_beta   90.00
_cell.angle_gamma   90.00
#
_symmetry.space_group_name_H-M   'P 1'
#
loop_
_entity.id
_entity.type
_entity.pdbx_description
1 polymer ?
#
loop_
_entity_poly.entity_id
_entity_poly.type
_entity_poly.pdbx_seq_one_letter_code
_entity_poly.pdbx_strand_id
1 'polypeptide(L)'
;APPGADVCVADALALPYRAASCDAALCIAVLHHMSSVERRSALLAELLRLLVQGGRALVTVWATEQEDPKRTVLKWTQIHSMPGAEAVPYDGVSRGNVRDEPQAATNGSVGGADYFVPWHLPCHRAEAHQALQTDGQTVDEAKNSVVFQRYYHLFEREELVSLVEALPGARVVDCFHDKSNWCIIFERIAA
;
A
#
# COMPACT_ATOMS: atom_id res chain seq x y z
N ALA A 1 10.69 -3.82 -34.56
CA ALA A 1 10.19 -4.10 -33.21
C ALA A 1 9.20 -3.01 -32.85
N PRO A 2 8.11 -3.28 -32.12
CA PRO A 2 7.38 -2.20 -31.47
C PRO A 2 8.36 -1.39 -30.60
N PRO A 3 8.18 -0.06 -30.47
CA PRO A 3 9.01 0.72 -29.56
C PRO A 3 8.92 0.11 -28.16
N GLY A 4 10.08 0.02 -27.48
CA GLY A 4 10.15 -0.46 -26.10
C GLY A 4 9.45 0.49 -25.12
N ALA A 5 9.28 0.06 -23.88
CA ALA A 5 8.75 0.91 -22.82
C ALA A 5 9.90 1.63 -22.08
N ASP A 6 9.69 2.90 -21.76
CA ASP A 6 10.58 3.66 -20.88
C ASP A 6 10.39 3.21 -19.42
N VAL A 7 11.50 3.04 -18.70
CA VAL A 7 11.50 2.61 -17.30
C VAL A 7 12.39 3.52 -16.44
N CYS A 8 11.93 3.85 -15.23
CA CYS A 8 12.69 4.60 -14.25
C CYS A 8 12.48 4.06 -12.83
N VAL A 9 13.39 4.42 -11.92
CA VAL A 9 13.25 4.15 -10.48
C VAL A 9 12.74 5.42 -9.82
N ALA A 10 11.63 5.31 -9.07
CA ALA A 10 11.03 6.43 -8.35
C ALA A 10 10.24 5.93 -7.13
N ASP A 11 10.00 6.83 -6.17
CA ASP A 11 9.03 6.63 -5.10
C ASP A 11 7.61 6.86 -5.67
N ALA A 12 6.69 5.94 -5.38
CA ALA A 12 5.29 6.03 -5.81
C ALA A 12 4.56 7.24 -5.21
N LEU A 13 5.08 7.82 -4.12
CA LEU A 13 4.55 9.05 -3.52
C LEU A 13 5.10 10.34 -4.15
N ALA A 14 6.11 10.25 -5.01
CA ALA A 14 6.78 11.39 -5.62
C ALA A 14 7.31 11.03 -7.02
N LEU A 15 6.39 10.90 -7.98
CA LEU A 15 6.70 10.47 -9.33
C LEU A 15 7.32 11.63 -10.13
N PRO A 16 8.39 11.39 -10.91
CA PRO A 16 9.17 12.43 -11.60
C PRO A 16 8.48 12.95 -12.89
N TYR A 17 7.15 12.98 -12.91
CA TYR A 17 6.35 13.40 -14.06
C TYR A 17 5.59 14.69 -13.76
N ARG A 18 5.35 15.48 -14.82
CA ARG A 18 4.58 16.72 -14.73
C ARG A 18 3.13 16.41 -14.36
N ALA A 19 2.48 17.32 -13.65
CA ALA A 19 1.05 17.23 -13.41
C ALA A 19 0.29 17.30 -14.74
N ALA A 20 -0.89 16.66 -14.83
CA ALA A 20 -1.73 16.63 -16.02
C ALA A 20 -0.97 16.26 -17.30
N SER A 21 -0.22 15.16 -17.26
CA SER A 21 0.63 14.70 -18.37
C SER A 21 0.25 13.32 -18.90
N CYS A 22 -0.69 12.62 -18.26
CA CYS A 22 -1.11 11.28 -18.67
C CYS A 22 -2.63 11.21 -18.87
N ASP A 23 -3.08 10.56 -19.95
CA ASP A 23 -4.49 10.22 -20.15
C ASP A 23 -4.94 9.07 -19.25
N ALA A 24 -4.01 8.18 -18.90
CA ALA A 24 -4.27 7.03 -18.05
C ALA A 24 -3.11 6.68 -17.12
N ALA A 25 -3.41 6.07 -15.98
CA ALA A 25 -2.43 5.52 -15.04
C ALA A 25 -2.85 4.12 -14.56
N LEU A 26 -1.88 3.24 -14.36
CA LEU A 26 -2.10 1.91 -13.80
C LEU A 26 -1.27 1.77 -12.51
N CYS A 27 -1.93 1.43 -11.40
CA CYS A 27 -1.30 1.19 -10.10
C CYS A 27 -1.71 -0.22 -9.61
N ILE A 28 -0.95 -1.22 -10.04
CA ILE A 28 -1.30 -2.63 -9.86
C ILE A 28 -0.51 -3.21 -8.69
N ALA A 29 -1.21 -3.61 -7.62
CA ALA A 29 -0.60 -4.22 -6.44
C ALA A 29 0.53 -3.39 -5.79
N VAL A 30 0.33 -2.07 -5.71
CA VAL A 30 1.30 -1.15 -5.04
C VAL A 30 0.70 -0.53 -3.80
N LEU A 31 -0.54 -0.02 -3.88
CA LEU A 31 -1.16 0.77 -2.81
C LEU A 31 -1.26 0.02 -1.48
N HIS A 32 -1.52 -1.30 -1.49
CA HIS A 32 -1.59 -2.13 -0.28
C HIS A 32 -0.28 -2.28 0.49
N HIS A 33 0.85 -1.80 -0.04
CA HIS A 33 2.11 -1.76 0.69
C HIS A 33 2.26 -0.52 1.57
N MET A 34 1.35 0.46 1.44
CA MET A 34 1.39 1.68 2.25
C MET A 34 0.78 1.44 3.63
N SER A 35 1.62 1.55 4.66
CA SER A 35 1.27 1.18 6.04
C SER A 35 0.40 2.16 6.80
N SER A 36 0.14 3.33 6.23
CA SER A 36 -0.72 4.33 6.86
C SER A 36 -1.76 4.84 5.87
N VAL A 37 -2.91 5.25 6.39
CA VAL A 37 -4.00 5.84 5.61
C VAL A 37 -3.50 7.08 4.86
N GLU A 38 -2.67 7.90 5.50
CA GLU A 38 -2.12 9.13 4.93
C GLU A 38 -1.25 8.83 3.70
N ARG A 39 -0.41 7.79 3.78
CA ARG A 39 0.42 7.36 2.64
C ARG A 39 -0.42 6.74 1.53
N ARG A 40 -1.49 6.03 1.86
CA ARG A 40 -2.45 5.52 0.86
C ARG A 40 -3.12 6.66 0.11
N SER A 41 -3.66 7.64 0.83
CA SER A 41 -4.26 8.84 0.25
C SER A 41 -3.26 9.65 -0.56
N ALA A 42 -2.02 9.80 -0.09
CA ALA A 42 -0.96 10.51 -0.82
C ALA A 42 -0.62 9.84 -2.16
N LEU A 43 -0.56 8.50 -2.20
CA LEU A 43 -0.33 7.77 -3.46
C LEU A 43 -1.47 8.01 -4.46
N LEU A 44 -2.71 7.89 -4.01
CA LEU A 44 -3.87 8.13 -4.88
C LEU A 44 -3.93 9.59 -5.37
N ALA A 45 -3.59 10.55 -4.51
CA ALA A 45 -3.46 11.96 -4.88
C ALA A 45 -2.34 12.18 -5.91
N GLU A 46 -1.22 11.46 -5.78
CA GLU A 46 -0.11 11.52 -6.72
C GLU A 46 -0.52 10.96 -8.10
N LEU A 47 -1.29 9.87 -8.15
CA LEU A 47 -1.87 9.39 -9.40
C LEU A 47 -2.82 10.42 -10.01
N LEU A 48 -3.72 11.00 -9.21
CA LEU A 48 -4.66 12.04 -9.65
C LEU A 48 -3.94 13.26 -10.22
N ARG A 49 -2.82 13.68 -9.60
CA ARG A 49 -1.99 14.80 -10.06
C ARG A 49 -1.49 14.59 -11.49
N LEU A 50 -1.10 13.36 -11.83
CA LEU A 50 -0.58 13.01 -13.16
C LEU A 50 -1.66 13.04 -14.25
N LEU A 51 -2.90 12.71 -13.91
CA LEU A 51 -3.98 12.59 -14.89
C LEU A 51 -4.36 13.96 -15.46
N VAL A 52 -4.56 14.03 -16.77
CA VAL A 52 -5.28 15.15 -17.41
C VAL A 52 -6.75 15.17 -16.98
N GLN A 53 -7.47 16.26 -17.25
CA GLN A 53 -8.92 16.29 -17.03
C GLN A 53 -9.61 15.19 -17.86
N GLY A 54 -10.48 14.41 -17.24
CA GLY A 54 -11.12 13.24 -17.84
C GLY A 54 -10.20 12.01 -17.96
N GLY A 55 -8.92 12.14 -17.61
CA GLY A 55 -7.98 11.02 -17.53
C GLY A 55 -8.33 10.09 -16.38
N ARG A 56 -7.94 8.81 -16.49
CA ARG A 56 -8.37 7.74 -15.57
C ARG A 56 -7.23 6.94 -14.98
N ALA A 57 -7.35 6.58 -13.72
CA ALA A 57 -6.46 5.61 -13.08
C ALA A 57 -7.21 4.31 -12.79
N LEU A 58 -6.56 3.17 -13.01
CA LEU A 58 -6.95 1.88 -12.46
C LEU A 58 -5.99 1.54 -11.32
N VAL A 59 -6.55 1.26 -10.14
CA VAL A 59 -5.81 0.78 -8.97
C VAL A 59 -6.30 -0.60 -8.59
N THR A 60 -5.38 -1.53 -8.31
CA THR A 60 -5.73 -2.84 -7.78
C THR A 60 -5.02 -3.10 -6.45
N VAL A 61 -5.77 -3.62 -5.49
CA VAL A 61 -5.30 -3.92 -4.12
C VAL A 61 -5.81 -5.28 -3.68
N TRP A 62 -5.15 -5.89 -2.70
CA TRP A 62 -5.58 -7.18 -2.18
C TRP A 62 -6.85 -6.97 -1.37
N ALA A 63 -7.85 -7.83 -1.59
CA ALA A 63 -9.11 -7.81 -0.88
C ALA A 63 -9.02 -8.59 0.44
N THR A 64 -9.83 -8.24 1.43
CA THR A 64 -10.03 -9.10 2.61
C THR A 64 -10.66 -10.45 2.21
N GLU A 65 -11.49 -10.46 1.17
CA GLU A 65 -12.09 -11.65 0.57
C GLU A 65 -11.08 -12.40 -0.33
N GLN A 66 -10.46 -13.46 0.21
CA GLN A 66 -9.49 -14.29 -0.51
C GLN A 66 -10.11 -15.61 -1.01
N GLU A 67 -9.77 -16.03 -2.23
CA GLU A 67 -10.31 -17.26 -2.86
C GLU A 67 -9.87 -18.55 -2.16
N ASP A 68 -8.62 -18.63 -1.67
CA ASP A 68 -8.11 -19.77 -0.87
C ASP A 68 -7.45 -19.28 0.43
N PRO A 69 -8.26 -18.98 1.47
CA PRO A 69 -7.74 -18.49 2.75
C PRO A 69 -6.71 -19.42 3.40
N LYS A 70 -6.75 -20.73 3.11
CA LYS A 70 -5.80 -21.72 3.66
C LYS A 70 -4.39 -21.53 3.09
N ARG A 71 -4.24 -20.85 1.95
CA ARG A 71 -2.95 -20.51 1.36
C ARG A 71 -2.52 -19.08 1.64
N THR A 72 -3.44 -18.21 2.02
CA THR A 72 -3.21 -16.78 2.23
C THR A 72 -3.39 -16.38 3.69
N VAL A 73 -4.50 -15.73 4.04
CA VAL A 73 -4.72 -15.06 5.33
C VAL A 73 -4.60 -15.98 6.54
N LEU A 74 -4.88 -17.29 6.43
CA LEU A 74 -4.71 -18.24 7.53
C LEU A 74 -3.25 -18.68 7.74
N LYS A 75 -2.36 -18.38 6.81
CA LYS A 75 -0.90 -18.62 6.91
C LYS A 75 -0.12 -17.34 7.24
N TRP A 76 -0.74 -16.18 7.09
CA TRP A 76 -0.13 -14.89 7.33
C TRP A 76 -0.32 -14.48 8.79
N THR A 77 0.57 -13.61 9.27
CA THR A 77 0.46 -13.11 10.64
C THR A 77 -0.37 -11.83 10.60
N GLN A 78 -1.60 -11.89 11.12
CA GLN A 78 -2.44 -10.71 11.25
C GLN A 78 -1.82 -9.75 12.27
N ILE A 79 -1.70 -8.48 11.88
CA ILE A 79 -1.22 -7.41 12.75
C ILE A 79 -2.44 -6.90 13.49
N HIS A 80 -2.78 -7.55 14.60
CA HIS A 80 -3.71 -6.96 15.55
C HIS A 80 -3.05 -5.71 16.14
N SER A 81 -3.82 -4.66 16.45
CA SER A 81 -3.38 -3.62 17.37
C SER A 81 -2.91 -4.32 18.65
N MET A 82 -1.60 -4.55 18.76
CA MET A 82 -0.99 -5.27 19.87
C MET A 82 -1.45 -4.53 21.14
N PRO A 83 -2.13 -5.19 22.09
CA PRO A 83 -2.41 -4.57 23.37
C PRO A 83 -1.06 -4.25 24.03
N GLY A 84 -0.65 -2.98 23.98
CA GLY A 84 0.65 -2.54 24.50
C GLY A 84 1.72 -2.17 23.46
N ALA A 85 1.43 -2.16 22.15
CA ALA A 85 2.28 -1.42 21.21
C ALA A 85 1.95 0.07 21.32
N GLU A 86 2.51 0.73 22.33
CA GLU A 86 2.67 2.18 22.26
C GLU A 86 3.43 2.48 20.96
N ALA A 87 2.88 3.40 20.16
CA ALA A 87 3.57 3.92 18.99
C ALA A 87 4.92 4.45 19.45
N VAL A 88 6.00 3.71 19.17
CA VAL A 88 7.36 4.24 19.34
C VAL A 88 7.45 5.45 18.42
N PRO A 89 7.59 6.67 18.96
CA PRO A 89 7.72 7.83 18.11
C PRO A 89 8.98 7.63 17.27
N TYR A 90 8.85 7.81 15.96
CA TYR A 90 10.01 8.00 15.11
C TYR A 90 10.72 9.27 15.61
N ASP A 91 11.84 9.10 16.32
CA ASP A 91 12.63 10.20 16.87
C ASP A 91 13.37 10.92 15.75
N GLY A 92 12.63 11.79 15.06
CA GLY A 92 13.14 12.76 14.12
C GLY A 92 12.99 14.17 14.71
N VAL A 93 14.04 14.61 15.42
CA VAL A 93 14.36 16.02 15.74
C VAL A 93 13.38 16.71 16.72
N SER A 94 13.85 16.86 17.96
CA SER A 94 13.26 17.66 19.03
C SER A 94 12.90 19.09 18.59
N ARG A 95 11.61 19.43 18.59
CA ARG A 95 11.12 20.81 18.81
C ARG A 95 9.78 20.84 19.54
N GLY A 96 9.87 21.11 20.85
CA GLY A 96 9.02 22.08 21.55
C GLY A 96 7.61 21.67 21.98
N ASN A 97 7.41 21.56 23.29
CA ASN A 97 6.16 21.45 24.04
C ASN A 97 4.96 22.25 23.48
N VAL A 98 3.84 21.56 23.22
CA VAL A 98 2.47 22.08 23.46
C VAL A 98 1.62 20.95 24.04
N ARG A 99 0.78 21.33 25.00
CA ARG A 99 0.06 20.51 25.98
C ARG A 99 -1.12 19.71 25.39
N ASP A 100 -1.41 18.60 26.08
CA ASP A 100 -2.46 17.61 25.85
C ASP A 100 -3.89 18.16 25.70
N GLU A 101 -4.63 17.62 24.72
CA GLU A 101 -6.09 17.44 24.79
C GLU A 101 -6.42 15.95 24.53
N PRO A 102 -7.37 15.34 25.28
CA PRO A 102 -7.68 13.93 25.15
C PRO A 102 -8.60 13.69 23.96
N GLN A 103 -8.05 13.23 22.83
CA GLN A 103 -8.88 12.84 21.69
C GLN A 103 -9.40 11.41 21.88
N ALA A 104 -10.71 11.33 21.89
CA ALA A 104 -11.53 10.17 22.22
C ALA A 104 -11.10 8.89 21.50
N ALA A 105 -11.16 7.79 22.25
CA ALA A 105 -11.17 6.43 21.73
C ALA A 105 -12.22 6.32 20.62
N THR A 106 -11.77 6.07 19.38
CA THR A 106 -12.68 5.75 18.28
C THR A 106 -12.96 4.25 18.29
N ASN A 107 -14.25 3.98 18.40
CA ASN A 107 -14.88 2.66 18.37
C ASN A 107 -14.51 1.83 17.13
N GLY A 108 -14.37 0.51 17.34
CA GLY A 108 -14.67 -0.60 16.41
C GLY A 108 -14.26 -0.46 14.95
N SER A 109 -13.19 -1.17 14.53
CA SER A 109 -12.73 -1.16 13.13
C SER A 109 -13.77 -1.79 12.20
N VAL A 110 -14.46 -0.94 11.47
CA VAL A 110 -15.14 -1.28 10.21
C VAL A 110 -14.18 -0.78 9.13
N GLY A 111 -13.30 -1.67 8.65
CA GLY A 111 -12.21 -1.34 7.76
C GLY A 111 -11.28 -2.54 7.57
N GLY A 112 -10.42 -2.48 6.55
CA GLY A 112 -9.50 -3.53 6.15
C GLY A 112 -8.54 -4.01 7.25
N ALA A 113 -7.69 -4.97 6.90
CA ALA A 113 -6.85 -5.68 7.85
C ALA A 113 -5.39 -5.70 7.45
N ASP A 114 -4.52 -5.51 8.44
CA ASP A 114 -3.07 -5.50 8.27
C ASP A 114 -2.46 -6.88 8.50
N TYR A 115 -1.50 -7.24 7.66
CA TYR A 115 -0.82 -8.53 7.71
C TYR A 115 0.68 -8.40 7.48
N PHE A 116 1.44 -9.24 8.18
CA PHE A 116 2.78 -9.64 7.77
C PHE A 116 2.69 -10.86 6.87
N VAL A 117 3.24 -10.71 5.67
CA VAL A 117 3.26 -11.72 4.62
C VAL A 117 4.70 -12.19 4.41
N PRO A 118 4.98 -13.50 4.51
CA PRO A 118 6.31 -14.04 4.25
C PRO A 118 6.76 -13.75 2.83
N TRP A 119 7.92 -13.13 2.69
CA TRP A 119 8.54 -12.83 1.41
C TRP A 119 9.95 -13.42 1.34
N HIS A 120 10.15 -14.27 0.35
CA HIS A 120 11.40 -14.96 0.10
C HIS A 120 12.32 -14.11 -0.76
N LEU A 121 13.44 -13.66 -0.19
CA LEU A 121 14.50 -13.00 -0.93
C LEU A 121 15.60 -14.01 -1.27
N PRO A 122 15.85 -14.32 -2.55
CA PRO A 122 16.88 -15.27 -2.94
C PRO A 122 18.27 -14.88 -2.39
N CYS A 123 19.02 -15.86 -1.86
CA CYS A 123 20.30 -15.60 -1.19
C CYS A 123 21.38 -14.97 -2.08
N HIS A 124 21.26 -15.08 -3.40
CA HIS A 124 22.20 -14.44 -4.34
C HIS A 124 22.01 -12.91 -4.46
N ARG A 125 20.94 -12.37 -3.88
CA ARG A 125 20.67 -10.93 -3.88
C ARG A 125 21.49 -10.24 -2.80
N ALA A 126 22.04 -9.07 -3.11
CA ALA A 126 22.95 -8.36 -2.21
C ALA A 126 22.30 -8.05 -0.85
N GLU A 127 21.00 -7.72 -0.85
CA GLU A 127 20.24 -7.41 0.35
C GLU A 127 20.03 -8.65 1.25
N ALA A 128 19.93 -9.85 0.66
CA ALA A 128 19.89 -11.10 1.43
C ALA A 128 21.23 -11.42 2.08
N HIS A 129 22.33 -11.19 1.36
CA HIS A 129 23.67 -11.42 1.92
C HIS A 129 23.93 -10.54 3.15
N GLN A 130 23.50 -9.27 3.12
CA GLN A 130 23.59 -8.38 4.27
C GLN A 130 22.73 -8.88 5.45
N ALA A 131 21.50 -9.33 5.19
CA ALA A 131 20.63 -9.86 6.23
C ALA A 131 21.20 -11.12 6.88
N LEU A 132 21.82 -12.02 6.12
CA LEU A 132 22.48 -13.22 6.65
C LEU A 132 23.66 -12.92 7.60
N GLN A 133 24.19 -11.70 7.60
CA GLN A 133 25.21 -11.26 8.55
C GLN A 133 24.60 -10.77 9.88
N THR A 134 23.27 -10.61 9.94
CA THR A 134 22.54 -10.27 11.16
C THR A 134 21.95 -11.52 11.81
N ASP A 135 21.96 -11.56 13.14
CA ASP A 135 21.47 -12.72 13.87
C ASP A 135 19.93 -12.79 13.84
N GLY A 136 19.36 -14.01 13.90
CA GLY A 136 17.90 -14.21 13.98
C GLY A 136 17.12 -14.19 12.66
N GLN A 137 17.79 -14.17 11.50
CA GLN A 137 17.09 -14.30 10.22
C GLN A 137 16.56 -15.71 9.98
N THR A 138 15.34 -15.79 9.44
CA THR A 138 14.77 -17.08 8.99
C THR A 138 15.25 -17.37 7.58
N VAL A 139 15.78 -18.58 7.35
CA VAL A 139 16.23 -19.04 6.03
C VAL A 139 15.37 -20.23 5.60
N ASP A 140 14.82 -20.16 4.39
CA ASP A 140 14.21 -21.31 3.72
C ASP A 140 15.29 -21.96 2.85
N GLU A 141 15.88 -23.04 3.37
CA GLU A 141 16.94 -23.79 2.70
C GLU A 141 16.47 -24.43 1.39
N ALA A 142 15.22 -24.89 1.33
CA ALA A 142 14.66 -25.54 0.15
C ALA A 142 14.52 -24.56 -1.03
N LYS A 143 14.22 -23.29 -0.74
CA LYS A 143 14.14 -22.21 -1.73
C LYS A 143 15.42 -21.39 -1.85
N ASN A 144 16.44 -21.68 -1.06
CA ASN A 144 17.68 -20.92 -0.95
C ASN A 144 17.41 -19.39 -0.83
N SER A 145 16.61 -19.03 0.18
CA SER A 145 16.13 -17.66 0.37
C SER A 145 16.07 -17.26 1.84
N VAL A 146 16.34 -15.98 2.12
CA VAL A 146 16.04 -15.35 3.41
C VAL A 146 14.56 -14.95 3.43
N VAL A 147 13.85 -15.26 4.51
CA VAL A 147 12.42 -14.97 4.66
C VAL A 147 12.26 -13.70 5.48
N PHE A 148 11.72 -12.66 4.85
CA PHE A 148 11.30 -11.43 5.52
C PHE A 148 9.79 -11.41 5.71
N GLN A 149 9.33 -10.60 6.67
CA GLN A 149 7.92 -10.29 6.82
C GLN A 149 7.62 -8.93 6.20
N ARG A 150 6.85 -8.91 5.11
CA ARG A 150 6.44 -7.67 4.45
C ARG A 150 5.06 -7.26 4.91
N TYR A 151 4.89 -5.97 5.16
CA TYR A 151 3.59 -5.39 5.47
C TYR A 151 2.69 -5.38 4.22
N TYR A 152 1.42 -5.75 4.42
CA TYR A 152 0.32 -5.57 3.48
C TYR A 152 -0.94 -5.13 4.23
N HIS A 153 -1.69 -4.23 3.61
CA HIS A 153 -3.05 -3.86 3.98
C HIS A 153 -4.05 -4.51 3.03
N LEU A 154 -4.89 -5.41 3.52
CA LEU A 154 -6.01 -5.99 2.77
C LEU A 154 -7.21 -5.07 2.90
N PHE A 155 -7.76 -4.63 1.78
CA PHE A 155 -8.84 -3.66 1.73
C PHE A 155 -10.21 -4.33 1.75
N GLU A 156 -11.16 -3.66 2.39
CA GLU A 156 -12.58 -3.80 2.08
C GLU A 156 -12.96 -2.84 0.94
N ARG A 157 -14.03 -3.15 0.21
CA ARG A 157 -14.49 -2.33 -0.92
C ARG A 157 -14.78 -0.89 -0.49
N GLU A 158 -15.54 -0.72 0.58
CA GLU A 158 -16.01 0.59 1.05
C GLU A 158 -14.86 1.47 1.54
N GLU A 159 -13.81 0.89 2.13
CA GLU A 159 -12.60 1.63 2.49
C GLU A 159 -11.90 2.18 1.25
N LEU A 160 -11.69 1.36 0.23
CA LEU A 160 -11.02 1.78 -1.00
C LEU A 160 -11.81 2.88 -1.74
N VAL A 161 -13.13 2.74 -1.81
CA VAL A 161 -14.02 3.76 -2.39
C VAL A 161 -13.93 5.05 -1.59
N SER A 162 -14.02 4.99 -0.26
CA SER A 162 -13.96 6.16 0.61
C SER A 162 -12.65 6.93 0.47
N LEU A 163 -11.52 6.23 0.32
CA LEU A 163 -10.21 6.86 0.10
C LEU A 163 -10.17 7.68 -1.19
N VAL A 164 -10.79 7.19 -2.27
CA VAL A 164 -10.84 7.92 -3.54
C VAL A 164 -11.83 9.07 -3.48
N GLU A 165 -13.00 8.88 -2.87
CA GLU A 165 -14.02 9.94 -2.71
C GLU A 165 -13.55 11.09 -1.83
N ALA A 166 -12.64 10.83 -0.89
CA ALA A 166 -12.01 11.86 -0.07
C ALA A 166 -11.04 12.77 -0.87
N LEU A 167 -10.65 12.41 -2.10
CA LEU A 167 -9.73 13.20 -2.91
C LEU A 167 -10.48 14.32 -3.65
N PRO A 168 -10.14 15.60 -3.42
CA PRO A 168 -10.70 16.69 -4.18
C PRO A 168 -10.37 16.55 -5.67
N GLY A 169 -11.38 16.61 -6.53
CA GLY A 169 -11.20 16.52 -7.97
C GLY A 169 -11.07 15.08 -8.51
N ALA A 170 -11.33 14.06 -7.69
CA ALA A 170 -11.52 12.69 -8.15
C ALA A 170 -13.00 12.30 -8.18
N ARG A 171 -13.35 11.38 -9.08
CA ARG A 171 -14.65 10.72 -9.11
C ARG A 171 -14.46 9.24 -9.38
N VAL A 172 -15.06 8.40 -8.54
CA VAL A 172 -15.11 6.96 -8.78
C VAL A 172 -15.97 6.69 -10.01
N VAL A 173 -15.42 5.97 -10.98
CA VAL A 173 -16.11 5.55 -12.21
C VAL A 173 -16.64 4.14 -12.06
N ASP A 174 -15.84 3.23 -11.50
CA ASP A 174 -16.21 1.84 -11.29
C ASP A 174 -15.41 1.23 -10.14
N CYS A 175 -15.98 0.23 -9.47
CA CYS A 175 -15.28 -0.56 -8.46
C CYS A 175 -15.83 -2.00 -8.43
N PHE A 176 -14.95 -2.96 -8.73
CA PHE A 176 -15.29 -4.36 -8.90
C PHE A 176 -14.23 -5.27 -8.28
N HIS A 177 -14.60 -6.53 -8.07
CA HIS A 177 -13.73 -7.55 -7.51
C HIS A 177 -13.20 -8.49 -8.62
N ASP A 178 -11.89 -8.75 -8.63
CA ASP A 178 -11.26 -9.72 -9.53
C ASP A 178 -10.20 -10.54 -8.79
N LYS A 179 -10.40 -11.86 -8.70
CA LYS A 179 -9.45 -12.84 -8.14
C LYS A 179 -8.76 -12.41 -6.84
N SER A 180 -9.54 -12.19 -5.78
CA SER A 180 -9.06 -11.74 -4.46
C SER A 180 -8.46 -10.32 -4.44
N ASN A 181 -8.81 -9.47 -5.41
CA ASN A 181 -8.42 -8.08 -5.47
C ASN A 181 -9.64 -7.18 -5.62
N TRP A 182 -9.63 -6.04 -4.92
CA TRP A 182 -10.48 -4.92 -5.26
C TRP A 182 -9.80 -4.08 -6.34
N CYS A 183 -10.55 -3.80 -7.40
CA CYS A 183 -10.17 -2.94 -8.51
C CYS A 183 -11.03 -1.68 -8.46
N ILE A 184 -10.40 -0.50 -8.54
CA ILE A 184 -11.12 0.77 -8.61
C ILE A 184 -10.62 1.59 -9.78
N ILE A 185 -11.57 2.13 -10.55
CA ILE A 185 -11.31 3.08 -11.62
C ILE A 185 -11.81 4.45 -11.15
N PHE A 186 -10.93 5.44 -11.16
CA PHE A 186 -11.31 6.82 -10.87
C PHE A 186 -10.83 7.77 -11.95
N GLU A 187 -11.55 8.87 -12.09
CA GLU A 187 -11.34 9.89 -13.11
C GLU A 187 -11.06 11.23 -12.46
N ARG A 188 -10.16 12.02 -13.09
CA ARG A 188 -9.97 13.42 -12.71
C ARG A 188 -11.09 14.28 -13.29
N ILE A 189 -11.84 14.94 -12.42
CA ILE A 189 -12.90 15.88 -12.83
C ILE A 189 -12.34 17.29 -13.05
N ALA A 190 -13.13 18.15 -13.72
CA ALA A 190 -12.83 19.58 -13.77
C ALA A 190 -12.78 20.14 -12.35
N ALA A 191 -11.75 20.93 -12.05
CA ALA A 191 -11.76 21.81 -10.88
C ALA A 191 -12.68 23.01 -11.14
#